data_AF-A0A7C7V9D9-F1
#
_entry.id   AF-A0A7C7V9D9-F1
#
_cell.length_a   1.000
_cell.length_b   1.000
_cell.length_c   1.000
_cell.angle_alpha   90.00
_cell.angle_beta   90.00
_cell.angle_gamma   90.00
#
_symmetry.space_group_name_H-M   'P 1'
#
loop_
_entity.id
_entity.type
_entity.pdbx_description
1 polymer ?
#
loop_
_entity_poly.entity_id
_entity_poly.type
_entity_poly.pdbx_seq_one_letter_code
_entity_poly.pdbx_strand_id
1 'polypeptide(L)'
;MTRTVVTAAVLAAVLAVGSSALAHCQIPCGIYDDPARFAELEEHVTTIEKSMNQINELSKGGQKNYNQIVRWVVNKEVHADKFTEIVTYYFLTQRIKPADPSDRAATAKYLRELRLLHEMMVHAMKAKQTTDLEHCRALRGLIHKFRASYLGEAAQTGAAASHSVSVRRPEACQAQASAHKHGGAPHSH
;
A
#
# COMPACT_ATOMS: atom_id res chain seq x y z
N MET A 1 15.25 44.82 7.33
CA MET A 1 14.44 44.01 6.39
C MET A 1 15.02 42.60 6.20
N THR A 2 16.30 42.45 5.89
CA THR A 2 16.95 41.13 5.68
C THR A 2 16.87 40.18 6.88
N ARG A 3 17.06 40.67 8.11
CA ARG A 3 16.97 39.81 9.32
C ARG A 3 15.55 39.27 9.56
N THR A 4 14.53 40.07 9.26
CA THR A 4 13.11 39.73 9.43
C THR A 4 12.65 38.66 8.42
N VAL A 5 13.17 38.73 7.20
CA VAL A 5 12.89 37.74 6.14
C VAL A 5 13.55 36.39 6.47
N VAL A 6 14.78 36.40 6.98
CA VAL A 6 15.49 35.18 7.39
C VAL A 6 14.78 34.51 8.56
N THR A 7 14.33 35.26 9.56
CA THR A 7 13.56 34.69 10.69
C THR A 7 12.24 34.08 10.26
N ALA A 8 11.53 34.71 9.31
CA ALA A 8 10.27 34.17 8.79
C ALA A 8 10.49 32.88 7.98
N ALA A 9 11.56 32.83 7.18
CA ALA A 9 11.91 31.65 6.39
C ALA A 9 12.32 30.45 7.28
N VAL A 10 13.07 30.69 8.35
CA VAL A 10 13.44 29.64 9.32
C VAL A 10 12.21 29.11 10.06
N LEU A 11 11.29 29.98 10.48
CA LEU A 11 10.06 29.57 11.16
C LEU A 11 9.15 28.74 10.24
N ALA A 12 9.03 29.12 8.96
CA ALA A 12 8.29 28.36 7.96
C ALA A 12 8.91 26.98 7.68
N ALA A 13 10.24 26.88 7.68
CA ALA A 13 10.94 25.61 7.50
C ALA A 13 10.73 24.66 8.68
N VAL A 14 10.70 25.15 9.92
CA VAL A 14 10.44 24.33 11.13
C VAL A 14 9.01 23.80 11.16
N LEU A 15 8.03 24.60 10.73
CA LEU A 15 6.63 24.18 10.61
C LEU A 15 6.41 23.09 9.54
N ALA A 16 7.30 23.01 8.54
CA ALA A 16 7.23 22.00 7.49
C ALA A 16 7.79 20.62 7.90
N VAL A 17 8.43 20.49 9.06
CA VAL A 17 9.01 19.20 9.54
C VAL A 17 8.01 18.40 10.40
N GLY A 18 6.84 18.94 10.69
CA GLY A 18 5.85 18.31 11.56
C GLY A 18 4.83 17.46 10.80
N SER A 19 5.10 16.17 10.61
CA SER A 19 4.09 15.07 10.55
C SER A 19 4.77 13.71 10.37
N SER A 20 5.70 13.34 11.25
CA SER A 20 5.91 11.92 11.53
C SER A 20 4.88 11.52 12.57
N ALA A 21 3.68 11.17 12.10
CA ALA A 21 2.65 10.64 12.97
C ALA A 21 3.14 9.29 13.53
N LEU A 22 3.67 9.33 14.75
CA LEU A 22 3.68 8.22 15.70
C LEU A 22 2.21 7.91 16.05
N ALA A 23 1.47 7.39 15.08
CA ALA A 23 0.06 7.06 15.21
C ALA A 23 -0.08 5.68 15.85
N HIS A 24 0.19 5.60 17.16
CA HIS A 24 -0.24 4.48 18.00
C HIS A 24 -1.15 4.94 19.14
N CYS A 25 -1.88 6.04 18.96
CA CYS A 25 -2.80 6.51 20.00
C CYS A 25 -3.88 5.48 20.36
N GLN A 26 -4.21 4.51 19.49
CA GLN A 26 -5.28 3.51 19.70
C GLN A 26 -6.64 4.13 20.12
N ILE A 27 -6.76 5.46 19.99
CA ILE A 27 -7.98 6.23 20.21
C ILE A 27 -8.86 5.95 19.01
N PRO A 28 -10.14 5.58 19.20
CA PRO A 28 -11.07 5.35 18.10
C PRO A 28 -11.47 6.68 17.46
N CYS A 29 -10.57 7.31 16.71
CA CYS A 29 -10.78 8.59 16.05
C CYS A 29 -11.58 8.47 14.74
N GLY A 30 -11.81 7.24 14.25
CA GLY A 30 -12.62 6.98 13.05
C GLY A 30 -11.90 7.28 11.72
N ILE A 31 -10.64 7.68 11.75
CA ILE A 31 -9.85 8.03 10.56
C ILE A 31 -9.04 6.82 10.13
N TYR A 32 -9.43 6.20 9.01
CA TYR A 32 -8.81 4.99 8.49
C TYR A 32 -8.48 5.16 7.00
N ASP A 33 -7.27 4.73 6.61
CA ASP A 33 -6.84 4.59 5.22
C ASP A 33 -6.41 3.13 5.00
N ASP A 34 -7.39 2.27 4.74
CA ASP A 34 -7.16 0.83 4.55
C ASP A 34 -6.24 0.55 3.34
N PRO A 35 -6.40 1.21 2.16
CA PRO A 35 -5.47 1.05 1.04
C PRO A 35 -4.01 1.38 1.40
N ALA A 36 -3.76 2.45 2.16
CA ALA A 36 -2.40 2.78 2.60
C ALA A 36 -1.80 1.69 3.50
N ARG A 37 -2.61 1.07 4.37
CA ARG A 37 -2.12 -0.05 5.21
C ARG A 37 -1.80 -1.31 4.42
N PHE A 38 -2.52 -1.58 3.34
CA PHE A 38 -2.13 -2.66 2.42
C PHE A 38 -0.79 -2.37 1.73
N ALA A 39 -0.58 -1.14 1.26
CA ALA A 39 0.70 -0.73 0.66
C ALA A 39 1.84 -0.86 1.67
N GLU A 40 1.65 -0.39 2.90
CA GLU A 40 2.65 -0.50 3.97
C GLU A 40 2.99 -1.96 4.33
N LEU A 41 2.00 -2.86 4.36
CA LEU A 41 2.25 -4.30 4.53
C LEU A 41 3.16 -4.85 3.41
N GLU A 42 2.92 -4.47 2.15
CA GLU A 42 3.74 -4.88 1.01
C GLU A 42 5.17 -4.30 1.08
N GLU A 43 5.31 -3.05 1.54
CA GLU A 43 6.61 -2.39 1.78
C GLU A 43 7.41 -3.08 2.90
N HIS A 44 6.75 -3.50 3.98
CA HIS A 44 7.38 -4.29 5.03
C HIS A 44 7.90 -5.63 4.49
N VAL A 45 7.09 -6.36 3.71
CA VAL A 45 7.53 -7.63 3.10
C VAL A 45 8.73 -7.42 2.16
N THR A 46 8.71 -6.34 1.38
CA THR A 46 9.83 -5.98 0.49
C THR A 46 11.11 -5.70 1.27
N THR A 47 11.01 -5.02 2.41
CA THR A 47 12.17 -4.74 3.27
C THR A 47 12.70 -5.98 3.99
N ILE A 48 11.80 -6.88 4.42
CA ILE A 48 12.14 -8.18 5.01
C ILE A 48 12.92 -9.01 4.00
N GLU A 49 12.40 -9.17 2.77
CA GLU A 49 13.06 -9.92 1.70
C GLU A 49 14.43 -9.33 1.33
N LYS A 50 14.52 -7.99 1.22
CA LYS A 50 15.81 -7.33 0.98
C LYS A 50 16.81 -7.66 2.09
N SER A 51 16.38 -7.59 3.35
CA SER A 51 17.24 -7.92 4.50
C SER A 51 17.70 -9.38 4.46
N MET A 52 16.81 -10.32 4.14
CA MET A 52 17.16 -11.75 3.97
C MET A 52 18.21 -11.96 2.88
N ASN A 53 18.04 -11.33 1.71
CA ASN A 53 19.00 -11.41 0.61
C ASN A 53 20.37 -10.86 1.01
N GLN A 54 20.41 -9.74 1.72
CA GLN A 54 21.66 -9.15 2.22
C GLN A 54 22.35 -10.05 3.25
N ILE A 55 21.59 -10.65 4.18
CA ILE A 55 22.12 -11.63 5.14
C ILE A 55 22.75 -12.82 4.40
N ASN A 56 22.02 -13.39 3.44
CA ASN A 56 22.48 -14.54 2.66
C ASN A 56 23.76 -14.20 1.87
N GLU A 57 23.82 -13.02 1.24
CA GLU A 57 24.98 -12.61 0.46
C GLU A 57 26.22 -12.36 1.33
N LEU A 58 26.07 -11.58 2.41
CA LEU A 58 27.16 -11.31 3.36
C LEU A 58 27.66 -12.59 4.05
N SER A 59 26.81 -13.60 4.19
CA SER A 59 27.16 -14.88 4.83
C SER A 59 27.98 -15.81 3.94
N LYS A 60 27.96 -15.62 2.60
CA LYS A 60 28.77 -16.40 1.64
C LYS A 60 30.23 -15.94 1.55
N GLY A 61 30.52 -14.71 1.95
CA GLY A 61 31.88 -14.16 1.90
C GLY A 61 32.85 -14.91 2.82
N GLY A 62 34.14 -14.89 2.48
CA GLY A 62 35.18 -15.57 3.26
C GLY A 62 35.28 -15.03 4.70
N GLN A 63 35.81 -13.81 4.87
CA GLN A 63 35.70 -13.12 6.16
C GLN A 63 34.34 -12.43 6.28
N LYS A 64 33.55 -12.84 7.27
CA LYS A 64 32.19 -12.34 7.48
C LYS A 64 32.20 -11.00 8.21
N ASN A 65 31.49 -10.02 7.66
CA ASN A 65 31.21 -8.75 8.35
C ASN A 65 30.00 -8.92 9.28
N TYR A 66 30.22 -9.40 10.50
CA TYR A 66 29.16 -9.63 11.48
C TYR A 66 28.36 -8.38 11.83
N ASN A 67 29.01 -7.20 11.85
CA ASN A 67 28.32 -5.94 12.12
C ASN A 67 27.22 -5.66 11.08
N GLN A 68 27.48 -5.96 9.80
CA GLN A 68 26.48 -5.78 8.75
C GLN A 68 25.40 -6.85 8.81
N ILE A 69 25.77 -8.11 9.05
CA ILE A 69 24.80 -9.21 9.19
C ILE A 69 23.81 -8.92 10.32
N VAL A 70 24.31 -8.53 11.50
CA VAL A 70 23.47 -8.22 12.67
C VAL A 70 22.53 -7.05 12.39
N ARG A 71 22.99 -6.00 11.69
CA ARG A 71 22.13 -4.88 11.29
C ARG A 71 20.98 -5.32 10.40
N TRP A 72 21.24 -6.19 9.41
CA TRP A 72 20.19 -6.71 8.55
C TRP A 72 19.23 -7.66 9.27
N VAL A 73 19.73 -8.45 10.23
CA VAL A 73 18.87 -9.27 11.10
C VAL A 73 17.92 -8.38 11.91
N VAL A 74 18.46 -7.38 12.62
CA VAL A 74 17.65 -6.46 13.43
C VAL A 74 16.65 -5.69 12.55
N ASN A 75 17.06 -5.22 11.37
CA ASN A 75 16.16 -4.53 10.44
C ASN A 75 14.99 -5.44 10.00
N LYS A 76 15.29 -6.70 9.65
CA LYS A 76 14.27 -7.70 9.32
C LYS A 76 13.29 -7.92 10.46
N GLU A 77 13.79 -8.03 11.68
CA GLU A 77 12.96 -8.23 12.87
C GLU A 77 12.01 -7.06 13.13
N VAL A 78 12.52 -5.83 13.08
CA VAL A 78 11.71 -4.62 13.24
C VAL A 78 10.60 -4.54 12.20
N HIS A 79 10.89 -4.86 10.93
CA HIS A 79 9.86 -4.83 9.89
C HIS A 79 8.84 -5.97 10.03
N ALA A 80 9.23 -7.14 10.53
CA ALA A 80 8.30 -8.23 10.83
C ALA A 80 7.35 -7.87 12.00
N ASP A 81 7.86 -7.16 13.01
CA ASP A 81 7.05 -6.68 14.14
C ASP A 81 6.05 -5.61 13.69
N LYS A 82 6.49 -4.58 12.94
CA LYS A 82 5.60 -3.55 12.39
C LYS A 82 4.51 -4.13 11.49
N PHE A 83 4.88 -5.09 10.63
CA PHE A 83 3.91 -5.84 9.83
C PHE A 83 2.85 -6.51 10.72
N THR A 84 3.30 -7.19 11.78
CA THR A 84 2.41 -7.89 12.72
C THR A 84 1.53 -6.91 13.50
N GLU A 85 2.03 -5.75 13.88
CA GLU A 85 1.25 -4.68 14.52
C GLU A 85 0.11 -4.16 13.63
N ILE A 86 0.34 -3.97 12.33
CA ILE A 86 -0.72 -3.60 11.39
C ILE A 86 -1.76 -4.73 11.28
N VAL A 87 -1.32 -5.98 11.15
CA VAL A 87 -2.23 -7.14 11.08
C VAL A 87 -3.09 -7.27 12.35
N THR A 88 -2.49 -7.05 13.52
CA THR A 88 -3.15 -7.21 14.82
C THR A 88 -3.93 -5.96 15.23
N TYR A 89 -3.25 -4.86 15.53
CA TYR A 89 -3.90 -3.68 16.10
C TYR A 89 -4.74 -2.93 15.09
N TYR A 90 -4.34 -2.87 13.82
CA TYR A 90 -5.15 -2.18 12.82
C TYR A 90 -6.26 -3.10 12.31
N PHE A 91 -5.92 -4.18 11.61
CA PHE A 91 -6.95 -4.99 10.95
C PHE A 91 -7.76 -5.86 11.91
N LEU A 92 -7.10 -6.68 12.74
CA LEU A 92 -7.80 -7.65 13.58
C LEU A 92 -8.68 -6.98 14.65
N THR A 93 -8.16 -5.98 15.36
CA THR A 93 -8.88 -5.40 16.51
C THR A 93 -9.72 -4.16 16.16
N GLN A 94 -9.31 -3.33 15.19
CA GLN A 94 -10.04 -2.09 14.86
C GLN A 94 -10.98 -2.26 13.66
N ARG A 95 -10.52 -2.91 12.57
CA ARG A 95 -11.23 -2.93 11.29
C ARG A 95 -12.20 -4.09 11.14
N ILE A 96 -11.78 -5.32 11.41
CA ILE A 96 -12.67 -6.49 11.29
C ILE A 96 -13.75 -6.43 12.38
N LYS A 97 -15.01 -6.54 11.96
CA LYS A 97 -16.16 -6.62 12.88
C LYS A 97 -16.60 -8.07 13.05
N PRO A 98 -16.91 -8.51 14.28
CA PRO A 98 -17.58 -9.79 14.49
C PRO A 98 -18.86 -9.87 13.65
N ALA A 99 -19.06 -11.01 12.99
CA ALA A 99 -20.26 -11.26 12.20
C ALA A 99 -21.45 -11.68 13.09
N ASP A 100 -22.67 -11.39 12.63
CA ASP A 100 -23.88 -12.00 13.17
C ASP A 100 -23.87 -13.50 12.87
N PRO A 101 -23.94 -14.39 13.88
CA PRO A 101 -23.94 -15.84 13.67
C PRO A 101 -25.12 -16.35 12.83
N SER A 102 -26.21 -15.60 12.75
CA SER A 102 -27.37 -15.94 11.91
C SER A 102 -27.12 -15.66 10.42
N ASP A 103 -26.20 -14.73 10.10
CA ASP A 103 -25.77 -14.46 8.73
C ASP A 103 -24.59 -15.38 8.36
N ARG A 104 -24.93 -16.44 7.61
CA ARG A 104 -23.96 -17.43 7.14
C ARG A 104 -22.89 -16.82 6.22
N ALA A 105 -23.24 -15.85 5.39
CA ALA A 105 -22.30 -15.25 4.45
C ALA A 105 -21.32 -14.32 5.18
N ALA A 106 -21.83 -13.47 6.09
CA ALA A 106 -20.99 -12.63 6.93
C ALA A 106 -20.08 -13.46 7.83
N THR A 107 -20.60 -14.53 8.44
CA THR A 107 -19.81 -15.45 9.27
C THR A 107 -18.70 -16.13 8.47
N ALA A 108 -18.97 -16.61 7.26
CA ALA A 108 -17.96 -17.22 6.41
C ALA A 108 -16.85 -16.22 6.02
N LYS A 109 -17.22 -14.98 5.68
CA LYS A 109 -16.25 -13.91 5.39
C LYS A 109 -15.38 -13.60 6.60
N TYR A 110 -15.99 -13.40 7.77
CA TYR A 110 -15.28 -13.12 9.02
C TYR A 110 -14.27 -14.22 9.35
N LEU A 111 -14.68 -15.48 9.33
CA LEU A 111 -13.78 -16.61 9.59
C LEU A 111 -12.65 -16.72 8.56
N ARG A 112 -12.93 -16.46 7.29
CA ARG A 112 -11.91 -16.42 6.23
C ARG A 112 -10.86 -15.34 6.52
N GLU A 113 -11.29 -14.15 6.91
CA GLU A 113 -10.38 -13.03 7.20
C GLU A 113 -9.55 -13.28 8.46
N LEU A 114 -10.16 -13.79 9.53
CA LEU A 114 -9.42 -14.21 10.72
C LEU A 114 -8.33 -15.24 10.40
N ARG A 115 -8.67 -16.24 9.59
CA ARG A 115 -7.69 -17.24 9.14
C ARG A 115 -6.54 -16.60 8.37
N LEU A 116 -6.82 -15.70 7.43
CA LEU A 116 -5.79 -15.03 6.65
C LEU A 116 -4.87 -14.16 7.51
N LEU A 117 -5.44 -13.37 8.43
CA LEU A 117 -4.64 -12.58 9.37
C LEU A 117 -3.78 -13.47 10.26
N HIS A 118 -4.31 -14.61 10.73
CA HIS A 118 -3.52 -15.57 11.49
C HIS A 118 -2.35 -16.15 10.68
N GLU A 119 -2.61 -16.62 9.45
CA GLU A 119 -1.56 -17.13 8.55
C GLU A 119 -0.50 -16.07 8.26
N MET A 120 -0.88 -14.80 8.10
CA MET A 120 0.06 -13.68 7.95
C MET A 120 0.99 -13.55 9.16
N MET A 121 0.45 -13.58 10.38
CA MET A 121 1.27 -13.50 11.61
C MET A 121 2.26 -14.67 11.71
N VAL A 122 1.80 -15.89 11.39
CA VAL A 122 2.67 -17.08 11.40
C VAL A 122 3.80 -16.95 10.39
N HIS A 123 3.52 -16.52 9.16
CA HIS A 123 4.55 -16.33 8.15
C HIS A 123 5.48 -15.15 8.47
N ALA A 124 4.98 -14.07 9.07
CA ALA A 124 5.80 -12.96 9.54
C ALA A 124 6.77 -13.41 10.63
N MET A 125 6.32 -14.24 11.58
CA MET A 125 7.19 -14.84 12.60
C MET A 125 8.26 -15.74 11.99
N LYS A 126 7.90 -16.58 11.01
CA LYS A 126 8.89 -17.42 10.32
C LYS A 126 9.90 -16.60 9.50
N ALA A 127 9.44 -15.53 8.85
CA ALA A 127 10.31 -14.58 8.16
C ALA A 127 11.23 -13.85 9.16
N LYS A 128 10.77 -13.57 10.39
CA LYS A 128 11.58 -13.04 11.48
C LYS A 128 12.70 -13.99 11.89
N GLN A 129 12.43 -15.29 11.93
CA GLN A 129 13.37 -16.31 12.45
C GLN A 129 14.35 -16.88 11.41
N THR A 130 14.07 -16.74 10.11
CA THR A 130 14.82 -17.42 9.04
C THR A 130 15.25 -16.47 7.92
N THR A 131 15.95 -16.96 6.89
CA THR A 131 16.19 -16.26 5.62
C THR A 131 15.54 -16.97 4.42
N ASP A 132 14.52 -17.79 4.67
CA ASP A 132 13.75 -18.46 3.62
C ASP A 132 12.75 -17.49 2.96
N LEU A 133 12.99 -17.22 1.68
CA LEU A 133 12.19 -16.29 0.89
C LEU A 133 10.77 -16.81 0.58
N GLU A 134 10.48 -18.11 0.79
CA GLU A 134 9.12 -18.64 0.66
C GLU A 134 8.14 -17.92 1.59
N HIS A 135 8.60 -17.49 2.77
CA HIS A 135 7.73 -16.76 3.70
C HIS A 135 7.36 -15.37 3.16
N CYS A 136 8.26 -14.68 2.46
CA CYS A 136 7.95 -13.42 1.80
C CYS A 136 6.96 -13.61 0.64
N ARG A 137 7.10 -14.69 -0.14
CA ARG A 137 6.13 -15.05 -1.19
C ARG A 137 4.75 -15.34 -0.61
N ALA A 138 4.70 -16.14 0.45
CA ALA A 138 3.46 -16.47 1.15
C ALA A 138 2.77 -15.21 1.71
N LEU A 139 3.52 -14.31 2.35
CA LEU A 139 2.99 -13.05 2.86
C LEU A 139 2.33 -12.22 1.75
N ARG A 140 2.98 -12.03 0.60
CA ARG A 140 2.37 -11.30 -0.54
C ARG A 140 1.08 -11.95 -1.02
N GLY A 141 1.06 -13.27 -1.14
CA GLY A 141 -0.15 -14.00 -1.52
C GLY A 141 -1.28 -13.85 -0.51
N LEU A 142 -0.96 -13.87 0.79
CA LEU A 142 -1.92 -13.65 1.86
C LEU A 142 -2.46 -12.22 1.86
N ILE A 143 -1.59 -11.22 1.67
CA ILE A 143 -1.97 -9.80 1.59
C ILE A 143 -2.99 -9.61 0.46
N HIS A 144 -2.69 -10.14 -0.72
CA HIS A 144 -3.60 -10.08 -1.85
C HIS A 144 -4.95 -10.75 -1.57
N LYS A 145 -4.94 -11.97 -1.00
CA LYS A 145 -6.18 -12.71 -0.66
C LYS A 145 -7.01 -12.01 0.41
N PHE A 146 -6.36 -11.36 1.37
CA PHE A 146 -7.03 -10.59 2.42
C PHE A 146 -7.61 -9.31 1.85
N ARG A 147 -6.81 -8.53 1.09
CA ARG A 147 -7.25 -7.32 0.39
C ARG A 147 -8.48 -7.58 -0.48
N ALA A 148 -8.47 -8.66 -1.24
CA ALA A 148 -9.59 -9.06 -2.11
C ALA A 148 -10.88 -9.35 -1.33
N SER A 149 -10.79 -10.03 -0.19
CA SER A 149 -11.96 -10.31 0.66
C SER A 149 -12.42 -9.09 1.43
N TYR A 150 -11.49 -8.28 1.90
CA TYR A 150 -11.78 -7.14 2.75
C TYR A 150 -12.41 -5.98 1.97
N LEU A 151 -11.86 -5.62 0.81
CA LEU A 151 -12.36 -4.53 -0.04
C LEU A 151 -13.41 -4.98 -1.07
N GLY A 152 -13.53 -6.29 -1.31
CA GLY A 152 -14.27 -6.85 -2.44
C GLY A 152 -13.48 -6.79 -3.75
N GLU A 153 -13.84 -7.62 -4.73
CA GLU A 153 -13.13 -7.72 -6.01
C GLU A 153 -13.15 -6.42 -6.85
N ALA A 154 -14.22 -5.62 -6.74
CA ALA A 154 -14.40 -4.39 -7.52
C ALA A 154 -13.36 -3.29 -7.21
N ALA A 155 -12.77 -3.29 -6.01
CA ALA A 155 -11.79 -2.29 -5.60
C ALA A 155 -10.39 -2.49 -6.25
N GLN A 156 -10.15 -3.64 -6.90
CA GLN A 156 -8.86 -3.94 -7.53
C GLN A 156 -8.71 -3.24 -8.90
N THR A 157 -9.81 -3.00 -9.60
CA THR A 157 -9.84 -2.39 -10.95
C THR A 157 -9.51 -0.89 -10.97
N GLY A 158 -9.73 -0.18 -9.86
CA GLY A 158 -9.46 1.26 -9.77
C GLY A 158 -7.97 1.63 -9.63
N ALA A 159 -7.15 0.71 -9.11
CA ALA A 159 -5.71 0.93 -8.96
C ALA A 159 -4.92 0.68 -10.25
N ALA A 160 -5.43 -0.18 -11.14
CA ALA A 160 -4.84 -0.41 -12.46
C ALA A 160 -5.19 0.72 -13.47
N ALA A 161 -6.34 1.37 -13.30
CA ALA A 161 -6.82 2.42 -14.21
C ALA A 161 -6.14 3.79 -14.02
N SER A 162 -5.50 4.05 -12.87
CA SER A 162 -4.79 5.33 -12.61
C SER A 162 -3.39 5.39 -13.23
N HIS A 163 -2.88 4.29 -13.78
CA HIS A 163 -1.56 4.23 -14.43
C HIS A 163 -1.61 4.38 -15.97
N SER A 164 -2.79 4.65 -16.55
CA SER A 164 -2.95 4.93 -17.98
C SER A 164 -3.72 6.23 -18.24
N VAL A 165 -3.44 7.29 -17.49
CA VAL A 165 -3.85 8.64 -17.90
C VAL A 165 -2.95 9.05 -19.07
N SER A 166 -3.39 8.64 -20.26
CA SER A 166 -2.92 9.17 -21.54
C SER A 166 -3.05 10.69 -21.52
N VAL A 167 -1.90 11.36 -21.60
CA VAL A 167 -1.79 12.79 -21.84
C VAL A 167 -2.49 13.12 -23.16
N ARG A 168 -3.74 13.59 -23.11
CA ARG A 168 -4.38 14.24 -24.27
C ARG A 168 -3.96 15.70 -24.29
N ARG A 169 -3.19 16.04 -25.32
CA ARG A 169 -2.86 17.41 -25.70
C ARG A 169 -4.13 18.13 -26.19
N PRO A 170 -4.35 19.42 -25.89
CA PRO A 170 -5.47 20.14 -26.46
C PRO A 170 -5.13 20.51 -27.91
N GLU A 171 -5.86 19.96 -28.88
CA GLU A 171 -5.82 20.48 -30.25
C GLU A 171 -6.83 21.61 -30.40
N ALA A 172 -6.27 22.76 -30.72
CA ALA A 172 -6.96 23.99 -31.03
C ALA A 172 -7.71 23.88 -32.37
N CYS A 173 -8.89 24.48 -32.38
CA CYS A 173 -9.39 25.37 -33.45
C CYS A 173 -8.79 25.15 -34.84
N GLN A 174 -9.52 24.44 -35.72
CA GLN A 174 -9.41 24.65 -37.16
C GLN A 174 -10.78 24.87 -37.80
N ALA A 175 -10.81 25.99 -38.51
CA ALA A 175 -11.91 26.60 -39.20
C ALA A 175 -12.57 25.69 -40.25
N GLN A 176 -13.90 25.77 -40.35
CA GLN A 176 -14.61 25.46 -41.58
C GLN A 176 -14.92 26.77 -42.31
N ALA A 177 -14.20 26.99 -43.41
CA ALA A 177 -14.54 27.97 -44.42
C ALA A 177 -15.12 27.25 -45.65
N SER A 178 -16.38 27.58 -45.92
CA SER A 178 -16.98 27.85 -47.25
C SER A 178 -16.81 26.86 -48.41
N ALA A 179 -17.96 26.37 -48.92
CA ALA A 179 -18.30 26.56 -50.34
C ALA A 179 -19.79 26.25 -50.62
N HIS A 180 -20.53 27.32 -50.91
CA HIS A 180 -21.78 27.36 -51.67
C HIS A 180 -21.71 26.55 -52.97
N LYS A 181 -22.78 25.80 -53.30
CA LYS A 181 -23.36 25.75 -54.66
C LYS A 181 -24.89 25.57 -54.62
N HIS A 182 -25.55 26.40 -55.43
CA HIS A 182 -26.96 26.42 -55.87
C HIS A 182 -27.50 25.01 -56.23
N GLY A 183 -28.77 24.65 -56.10
CA GLY A 183 -30.02 25.37 -56.39
C GLY A 183 -30.75 24.59 -57.51
N GLY A 184 -31.95 24.05 -57.26
CA GLY A 184 -32.77 23.35 -58.26
C GLY A 184 -33.99 22.65 -57.67
N ALA A 185 -35.18 23.12 -58.03
CA ALA A 185 -36.52 22.73 -57.54
C ALA A 185 -36.97 21.31 -57.99
N PRO A 186 -38.04 20.74 -57.40
CA PRO A 186 -38.56 19.43 -57.78
C PRO A 186 -39.63 19.56 -58.88
N HIS A 187 -39.63 18.64 -59.84
CA HIS A 187 -40.80 18.37 -60.69
C HIS A 187 -41.26 16.93 -60.50
N SER A 188 -42.55 16.83 -60.18
CA SER A 188 -43.43 15.67 -60.21
C SER A 188 -43.82 15.31 -61.65
N HIS A 189 -43.60 14.07 -62.05
CA HIS A 189 -44.55 13.11 -62.64
C HIS A 189 -43.80 11.88 -63.18
#